data_AF-A0A7X5C7B7-F1
#
_entry.id   AF-A0A7X5C7B7-F1
#
_cell.length_a   1.000
_cell.length_b   1.000
_cell.length_c   1.000
_cell.angle_alpha   90.00
_cell.angle_beta   90.00
_cell.angle_gamma   90.00
#
_symmetry.space_group_name_H-M   'P 1'
#
loop_
_entity.id
_entity.type
_entity.pdbx_description
1 polymer ?
#
loop_
_entity_poly.entity_id
_entity_poly.type
_entity_poly.pdbx_seq_one_letter_code
_entity_poly.pdbx_strand_id
1 'polypeptide(L)'
;MLLDAIHKAKDCYIICFDVAGMIKINEISKEAGDLALMETVQRIHAHAAANMQIFRIGRDEFALITPYQNISEAEAFAAEILKHNGDTFFYKGQSIALYLRSWYGKNTLTEAVQNPAKELQQKIKYQGFTEV
;
A
#
# COMPACT_ATOMS: atom_id res chain seq x y z
N MET A 1 6.51 -5.27 -15.43
CA MET A 1 7.28 -4.70 -14.30
C MET A 1 6.54 -3.47 -13.77
N LEU A 2 6.92 -2.90 -12.62
CA LEU A 2 6.25 -1.71 -12.05
C LEU A 2 6.19 -0.55 -13.06
N LEU A 3 7.30 -0.27 -13.75
CA LEU A 3 7.40 0.80 -14.73
C LEU A 3 6.36 0.65 -15.85
N ASP A 4 6.21 -0.57 -16.40
CA ASP A 4 5.23 -0.85 -17.46
C ASP A 4 3.80 -0.63 -16.97
N ALA A 5 3.50 -1.02 -15.71
CA ALA A 5 2.16 -0.85 -15.14
C ALA A 5 1.82 0.63 -14.93
N ILE A 6 2.78 1.41 -14.44
CA ILE A 6 2.65 2.87 -14.29
C ILE A 6 2.44 3.53 -15.66
N HIS A 7 3.21 3.17 -16.68
CA HIS A 7 3.04 3.76 -18.01
C HIS A 7 1.68 3.41 -18.63
N LYS A 8 1.19 2.18 -18.43
CA LYS A 8 -0.14 1.75 -18.92
C LYS A 8 -1.29 2.45 -18.19
N ALA A 9 -1.13 2.75 -16.90
CA ALA A 9 -2.14 3.42 -16.08
C ALA A 9 -1.98 4.95 -16.09
N LYS A 10 -1.58 5.53 -17.23
CA LYS A 10 -1.45 6.99 -17.37
C LYS A 10 -2.78 7.67 -17.06
N ASP A 11 -2.71 8.82 -16.39
CA ASP A 11 -3.87 9.61 -15.97
C ASP A 11 -4.84 8.92 -15.01
N CYS A 12 -4.53 7.70 -14.55
CA CYS A 12 -5.26 7.00 -13.50
C CYS A 12 -4.67 7.30 -12.12
N TYR A 13 -5.35 6.90 -11.05
CA TYR A 13 -4.84 7.07 -9.68
C TYR A 13 -4.01 5.86 -9.24
N ILE A 14 -2.93 6.15 -8.50
CA ILE A 14 -2.14 5.15 -7.79
C ILE A 14 -2.46 5.30 -6.31
N ILE A 15 -2.63 4.18 -5.62
CA ILE A 15 -2.80 4.12 -4.17
C ILE A 15 -1.58 3.44 -3.58
N CYS A 16 -0.98 4.03 -2.56
CA CYS A 16 0.14 3.47 -1.84
C CYS A 16 -0.28 3.11 -0.42
N PHE A 17 0.37 2.08 0.14
CA PHE A 17 0.19 1.63 1.52
C PHE A 17 1.55 1.43 2.19
N ASP A 18 1.64 1.76 3.47
CA ASP A 18 2.85 1.63 4.30
C ASP A 18 2.45 1.02 5.65
N VAL A 19 3.14 -0.04 6.07
CA VAL A 19 2.87 -0.68 7.36
C VAL A 19 3.40 0.18 8.49
N ALA A 20 2.49 0.76 9.27
CA ALA A 20 2.86 1.54 10.44
C ALA A 20 3.44 0.64 11.54
N GLY A 21 4.55 1.06 12.14
CA GLY A 21 5.14 0.35 13.29
C GLY A 21 5.89 -0.93 12.93
N MET A 22 6.26 -1.14 11.66
CA MET A 22 6.95 -2.34 11.20
C MET A 22 8.25 -2.67 11.98
N ILE A 23 8.97 -1.67 12.50
CA ILE A 23 10.15 -1.88 13.37
C ILE A 23 9.75 -2.67 14.62
N LYS A 24 8.68 -2.26 15.31
CA LYS A 24 8.20 -2.90 16.54
C LYS A 24 7.71 -4.34 16.28
N ILE A 25 7.05 -4.56 15.14
CA ILE A 25 6.63 -5.90 14.74
C ILE A 25 7.85 -6.80 14.50
N ASN A 26 8.90 -6.29 13.84
CA ASN A 26 10.14 -7.05 13.61
C ASN A 26 10.93 -7.32 14.90
N GLU A 27 10.80 -6.47 15.93
CA GLU A 27 11.40 -6.71 17.25
C GLU A 27 10.76 -7.90 17.97
N ILE A 28 9.47 -8.18 17.71
CA ILE A 28 8.82 -9.43 18.16
C ILE A 28 9.51 -10.61 17.47
N SER A 29 9.58 -10.58 16.14
CA SER A 29 10.35 -11.51 15.32
C SER A 29 10.31 -11.09 13.85
N LYS A 30 11.33 -11.46 13.08
CA LYS A 30 11.35 -11.22 11.63
C LYS A 30 10.17 -11.89 10.91
N GLU A 31 9.82 -13.10 11.34
CA GLU A 31 8.68 -13.86 10.81
C GLU A 31 7.33 -13.18 11.11
N ALA A 32 7.21 -12.49 12.26
CA ALA A 32 6.02 -11.67 12.55
C ALA A 32 5.92 -10.50 11.56
N GLY A 33 7.05 -9.90 11.21
CA GLY A 33 7.14 -8.89 10.17
C GLY A 33 6.72 -9.43 8.80
N ASP A 34 7.28 -10.56 8.38
CA ASP A 34 6.91 -11.19 7.11
C ASP A 34 5.40 -11.51 7.05
N LEU A 35 4.81 -11.94 8.16
CA LEU A 35 3.37 -12.17 8.28
C LEU A 35 2.56 -10.87 8.19
N ALA A 36 3.02 -9.77 8.79
CA ALA A 36 2.38 -8.46 8.67
C ALA A 36 2.36 -7.96 7.20
N LEU A 37 3.42 -8.22 6.44
CA LEU A 37 3.47 -7.90 5.01
C LEU A 37 2.49 -8.75 4.20
N MET A 38 2.39 -10.05 4.51
CA MET A 38 1.42 -10.94 3.86
C MET A 38 -0.02 -10.52 4.17
N GLU A 39 -0.32 -10.21 5.43
CA GLU A 39 -1.62 -9.72 5.88
C GLU A 39 -1.99 -8.41 5.17
N THR A 40 -1.04 -7.48 5.05
CA THR A 40 -1.23 -6.22 4.30
C THR A 40 -1.65 -6.50 2.85
N VAL A 41 -0.94 -7.40 2.17
CA VAL A 41 -1.24 -7.78 0.79
C VAL A 41 -2.59 -8.49 0.69
N GLN A 42 -2.96 -9.34 1.65
CA GLN A 42 -4.26 -10.00 1.71
C GLN A 42 -5.41 -9.00 1.86
N ARG A 43 -5.28 -8.02 2.77
CA ARG A 43 -6.28 -6.95 2.94
C ARG A 43 -6.47 -6.17 1.64
N ILE A 44 -5.38 -5.78 0.97
CA ILE A 44 -5.50 -5.08 -0.32
C ILE A 44 -6.17 -5.97 -1.38
N HIS A 45 -5.77 -7.25 -1.48
CA HIS A 45 -6.33 -8.18 -2.47
C HIS A 45 -7.80 -8.50 -2.24
N ALA A 46 -8.29 -8.50 -1.00
CA ALA A 46 -9.69 -8.77 -0.69
C ALA A 46 -10.65 -7.75 -1.32
N HIS A 47 -10.16 -6.54 -1.61
CA HIS A 47 -10.94 -5.48 -2.25
C HIS A 47 -10.49 -5.19 -3.70
N ALA A 48 -9.30 -5.63 -4.10
CA ALA A 48 -8.74 -5.34 -5.42
C ALA A 48 -9.49 -6.06 -6.55
N ALA A 49 -9.82 -5.32 -7.61
CA ALA A 49 -10.38 -5.89 -8.83
C ALA A 49 -9.29 -6.61 -9.66
N ALA A 50 -9.70 -7.52 -10.55
CA ALA A 50 -8.80 -8.33 -11.36
C ALA A 50 -7.86 -7.53 -12.30
N ASN A 51 -8.21 -6.29 -12.62
CA ASN A 51 -7.41 -5.40 -13.45
C ASN A 51 -6.46 -4.49 -12.65
N MET A 52 -6.43 -4.62 -11.32
CA MET A 52 -5.50 -3.89 -10.46
C MET A 52 -4.22 -4.70 -10.25
N GLN A 53 -3.11 -4.00 -10.06
CA GLN A 53 -1.81 -4.64 -9.87
C GLN A 53 -1.10 -4.06 -8.64
N ILE A 54 -0.78 -4.92 -7.69
CA ILE A 54 -0.01 -4.53 -6.50
C ILE A 54 1.49 -4.78 -6.71
N PHE A 55 2.31 -3.85 -6.25
CA PHE A 55 3.75 -3.93 -6.26
C PHE A 55 4.30 -3.56 -4.89
N ARG A 56 5.26 -4.33 -4.38
CA ARG A 56 6.07 -3.92 -3.24
C ARG A 56 7.13 -2.94 -3.74
N ILE A 57 7.05 -1.69 -3.29
CA ILE A 57 7.92 -0.59 -3.75
C ILE A 57 9.04 -0.26 -2.74
N GLY A 58 8.98 -0.83 -1.54
CA GLY A 58 10.05 -0.75 -0.56
C GLY A 58 10.00 -1.90 0.46
N ARG A 59 10.39 -1.63 1.72
CA ARG A 59 10.45 -2.67 2.75
C ARG A 59 9.05 -3.04 3.21
N ASP A 60 8.27 -2.04 3.57
CA ASP A 60 6.91 -2.13 4.09
C ASP A 60 5.92 -1.31 3.26
N GLU A 61 6.39 -0.75 2.14
CA GLU A 61 5.61 0.08 1.25
C GLU A 61 5.14 -0.69 -0.01
N PHE A 62 3.88 -0.48 -0.37
CA PHE A 62 3.21 -1.07 -1.51
C PHE A 62 2.56 0.00 -2.38
N ALA A 63 2.45 -0.25 -3.68
CA ALA A 63 1.69 0.54 -4.65
C ALA A 63 0.69 -0.34 -5.37
N LEU A 64 -0.56 0.08 -5.37
CA LEU A 64 -1.65 -0.48 -6.15
C LEU A 64 -1.89 0.41 -7.36
N ILE A 65 -1.69 -0.16 -8.54
CA ILE A 65 -2.02 0.46 -9.82
C ILE A 65 -3.49 0.19 -10.11
N THR A 66 -4.27 1.26 -10.29
CA THR A 66 -5.72 1.18 -10.46
C THR A 66 -6.14 1.75 -11.83
N PRO A 67 -7.32 1.36 -12.35
CA PRO A 67 -7.91 1.98 -13.53
C PRO A 67 -8.69 3.27 -13.21
N TYR A 68 -8.65 3.75 -11.96
CA TYR A 68 -9.50 4.85 -11.51
C TYR A 68 -9.11 6.16 -12.14
N GLN A 69 -10.07 6.86 -12.73
CA GLN A 69 -9.86 8.18 -13.34
C GLN A 69 -10.27 9.31 -12.41
N ASN A 70 -11.04 9.00 -11.37
CA ASN A 70 -11.49 9.96 -10.36
C ASN A 70 -10.81 9.69 -9.01
N ILE A 71 -10.49 10.77 -8.29
CA ILE A 71 -9.89 10.70 -6.96
C ILE A 71 -10.81 10.01 -5.96
N SER A 72 -12.13 10.20 -6.08
CA SER A 72 -13.11 9.64 -5.15
C SER A 72 -13.13 8.11 -5.14
N GLU A 73 -12.81 7.47 -6.27
CA GLU A 73 -12.69 6.00 -6.34
C GLU A 73 -11.44 5.52 -5.59
N ALA A 74 -10.33 6.24 -5.72
CA ALA A 74 -9.09 5.95 -5.01
C ALA A 74 -9.23 6.18 -3.50
N GLU A 75 -9.93 7.26 -3.12
CA GLU A 75 -10.31 7.59 -1.75
C GLU A 75 -11.15 6.50 -1.11
N ALA A 76 -12.24 6.11 -1.78
CA ALA A 76 -13.13 5.07 -1.28
C ALA A 76 -12.39 3.75 -1.11
N PHE A 77 -11.56 3.34 -2.07
CA PHE A 77 -10.75 2.13 -1.95
C PHE A 77 -9.79 2.20 -0.77
N ALA A 78 -9.04 3.29 -0.63
CA ALA A 78 -8.11 3.48 0.47
C ALA A 78 -8.84 3.42 1.83
N ALA A 79 -9.99 4.10 1.95
CA ALA A 79 -10.81 4.08 3.16
C ALA A 79 -11.31 2.66 3.50
N GLU A 80 -11.76 1.87 2.54
CA GLU A 80 -12.16 0.47 2.81
C GLU A 80 -11.01 -0.36 3.40
N ILE A 81 -9.79 -0.20 2.90
CA ILE A 81 -8.63 -0.89 3.47
C ILE A 81 -8.31 -0.36 4.88
N LEU A 82 -8.37 0.96 5.08
CA LEU A 82 -8.02 1.61 6.35
C LEU A 82 -9.04 1.33 7.46
N LYS A 83 -10.30 0.97 7.15
CA LYS A 83 -11.27 0.49 8.15
C LYS A 83 -10.80 -0.74 8.94
N HIS A 84 -9.86 -1.50 8.38
CA HIS A 84 -9.25 -2.66 9.05
C HIS A 84 -8.07 -2.27 9.95
N ASN A 85 -7.76 -0.99 10.11
CA ASN A 85 -6.73 -0.55 11.06
C ASN A 85 -7.13 -0.95 12.49
N GLY A 86 -6.18 -1.57 13.19
CA GLY A 86 -6.41 -2.14 14.51
C GLY A 86 -6.84 -3.61 14.50
N ASP A 87 -7.36 -4.13 13.37
CA ASP A 87 -7.59 -5.56 13.21
C ASP A 87 -6.26 -6.32 13.34
N THR A 88 -6.31 -7.46 14.02
CA THR A 88 -5.12 -8.22 14.38
C THR A 88 -4.88 -9.40 13.46
N PHE A 89 -3.62 -9.73 13.23
CA PHE A 89 -3.21 -11.05 12.75
C PHE A 89 -2.60 -11.87 13.90
N PHE A 90 -2.69 -13.19 13.81
CA PHE A 90 -2.21 -14.08 14.86
C PHE A 90 -0.80 -14.60 14.57
N TYR A 91 0.11 -14.48 15.53
CA TYR A 91 1.47 -15.00 15.43
C TYR A 91 1.86 -15.70 16.73
N LYS A 92 2.08 -17.02 16.69
CA LYS A 92 2.60 -17.83 17.83
C LYS A 92 1.97 -17.53 19.20
N GLY A 93 0.64 -17.47 19.29
CA GLY A 93 -0.04 -17.29 20.57
C GLY A 93 -0.39 -15.85 20.93
N GLN A 94 0.02 -14.86 20.12
CA GLN A 94 -0.31 -13.45 20.32
C GLN A 94 -1.03 -12.88 19.10
N SER A 95 -1.98 -11.99 19.37
CA SER A 95 -2.63 -11.15 18.36
C SER A 95 -1.86 -9.85 18.23
N ILE A 96 -1.43 -9.52 17.01
CA ILE A 96 -0.67 -8.31 16.69
C ILE A 96 -1.56 -7.41 15.85
N ALA A 97 -1.84 -6.20 16.34
CA ALA A 97 -2.62 -5.21 15.60
C ALA A 97 -1.82 -4.68 14.41
N LEU A 98 -2.46 -4.59 13.26
CA LEU A 98 -1.88 -4.05 12.03
C LEU A 98 -2.52 -2.71 11.71
N TYR A 99 -1.67 -1.73 11.41
CA TYR A 99 -2.07 -0.39 11.00
C TYR A 99 -1.37 -0.05 9.69
N LEU A 100 -2.14 0.50 8.76
CA LEU A 100 -1.66 0.97 7.47
C LEU A 100 -1.80 2.49 7.40
N ARG A 101 -0.82 3.11 6.74
CA ARG A 101 -0.94 4.46 6.22
C ARG A 101 -1.20 4.38 4.73
N SER A 102 -1.96 5.32 4.19
CA SER A 102 -2.21 5.39 2.76
C SER A 102 -1.87 6.75 2.18
N TRP A 103 -1.51 6.75 0.91
CA TRP A 103 -1.44 7.93 0.07
C TRP A 103 -2.06 7.58 -1.28
N TYR A 104 -2.79 8.49 -1.90
CA TYR A 104 -3.26 8.31 -3.27
C TYR A 104 -3.01 9.58 -4.07
N GLY A 105 -2.79 9.41 -5.37
CA GLY A 105 -2.62 10.56 -6.25
C GLY A 105 -2.65 10.19 -7.70
N LYS A 106 -2.93 11.20 -8.53
CA LYS A 106 -2.97 11.03 -9.98
C LYS A 106 -1.59 10.60 -10.47
N ASN A 107 -1.57 9.61 -11.35
CA ASN A 107 -0.37 9.11 -11.98
C ASN A 107 0.14 10.12 -13.01
N THR A 108 1.06 10.96 -12.54
CA THR A 108 1.82 11.91 -13.36
C THR A 108 3.26 11.44 -13.57
N LEU A 109 3.58 10.19 -13.21
CA LEU A 109 4.91 9.63 -13.39
C LEU A 109 5.11 9.35 -14.88
N THR A 110 5.87 10.23 -15.55
CA THR A 110 6.18 10.12 -16.97
C THR A 110 7.36 9.19 -17.21
N GLU A 111 7.61 8.84 -18.47
CA GLU A 111 8.76 8.03 -18.92
C GLU A 111 10.13 8.62 -18.50
N ALA A 112 10.18 9.89 -18.09
CA ALA A 112 11.38 10.55 -17.59
C ALA A 112 11.75 10.19 -16.14
N VAL A 113 10.85 9.53 -15.39
CA VAL A 113 11.10 9.15 -14.00
C VAL A 113 12.04 7.94 -13.95
N GLN A 114 13.28 8.15 -13.53
CA GLN A 114 14.28 7.09 -13.43
C GLN A 114 13.95 6.03 -12.36
N ASN A 115 13.26 6.40 -11.28
CA ASN A 115 12.91 5.47 -10.21
C ASN A 115 11.50 5.75 -9.63
N PRO A 116 10.44 5.22 -10.25
CA PRO A 116 9.07 5.46 -9.80
C PRO A 116 8.78 4.88 -8.41
N ALA A 117 9.45 3.79 -8.02
CA ALA A 117 9.28 3.22 -6.69
C ALA A 117 9.73 4.19 -5.59
N LYS A 118 10.87 4.86 -5.79
CA LYS A 118 11.40 5.86 -4.85
C LYS A 118 10.49 7.08 -4.72
N GLU A 119 9.94 7.57 -5.83
CA GLU A 119 8.99 8.69 -5.83
C GLU A 119 7.72 8.35 -5.05
N LEU A 120 7.13 7.17 -5.31
CA LEU A 120 5.95 6.71 -4.59
C LEU A 120 6.25 6.48 -3.09
N GLN A 121 7.42 5.95 -2.77
CA GLN A 121 7.86 5.77 -1.38
C GLN A 121 7.98 7.10 -0.63
N GLN A 122 8.51 8.15 -1.27
CA GLN A 122 8.60 9.47 -0.65
C GLN A 122 7.21 10.06 -0.41
N LYS A 123 6.30 9.92 -1.38
CA LYS A 123 4.92 10.42 -1.27
C LYS A 123 4.20 9.81 -0.07
N ILE A 124 4.23 8.48 0.09
CA ILE A 124 3.59 7.86 1.25
C ILE A 124 4.24 8.23 2.58
N LYS A 125 5.56 8.42 2.62
CA LYS A 125 6.27 8.80 3.86
C LYS A 125 5.97 10.20 4.35
N TYR A 126 5.84 11.17 3.43
CA TYR A 126 5.69 12.58 3.78
C TYR A 126 4.26 13.11 3.66
N GLN A 127 3.41 12.44 2.89
CA GLN A 127 2.03 12.87 2.59
C GLN A 127 0.99 11.80 2.92
N GLY A 128 1.42 10.62 3.41
CA GLY A 128 0.49 9.57 3.80
C GLY A 128 -0.29 9.94 5.05
N PHE A 129 -1.53 9.48 5.11
CA PHE A 129 -2.46 9.68 6.22
C PHE A 129 -2.83 8.33 6.85
N THR A 130 -3.42 8.39 8.04
CA THR A 130 -3.91 7.24 8.81
C THR A 130 -5.33 7.57 9.24
N GLU A 131 -6.29 6.70 8.98
CA GLU A 131 -7.60 6.76 9.65
C GLU A 131 -7.50 5.98 10.97
N VAL A 132 -8.05 6.59 12.03
CA VAL A 132 -8.01 6.12 13.44
C VAL A 132 -9.34 5.52 13.81
#